data_AF-A0AAD8FLC4-F1
#
_entry.id   AF-A0AAD8FLC4-F1
#
_cell.length_a   1.000
_cell.length_b   1.000
_cell.length_c   1.000
_cell.angle_alpha   90.00
_cell.angle_beta   90.00
_cell.angle_gamma   90.00
#
_symmetry.space_group_name_H-M   'P 1'
#
loop_
_entity.id
_entity.type
_entity.pdbx_description
1 polymer ?
#
loop_
_entity_poly.entity_id
_entity_poly.type
_entity_poly.pdbx_seq_one_letter_code
_entity_poly.pdbx_strand_id
1 'polypeptide(L)'
;GFSLVPNSEARLLEEHLETKCPILTSFDLRSSHSETTWPIWTSFDLRSSHSETTWPIWTSFDLRSSHSETKCPILTSFDLRSSHSETTWPIWTSFDLRSSHSETTWPIWTSFDLRSSHSETTWPIWTSSDLRSSHSETTWPIWTSFDLRSSHSETTWPIWTSFDLRSSHSETTCHIYPNITKS
;
A
#
# COMPACT_ATOMS: atom_id res chain seq x y z
N GLY A 1 5.43 33.03 -9.73
CA GLY A 1 4.22 33.34 -8.93
C GLY A 1 3.19 32.31 -9.30
N PHE A 2 2.88 31.38 -8.40
CA PHE A 2 1.97 30.29 -8.71
C PHE A 2 0.53 30.80 -8.54
N SER A 3 -0.17 30.83 -9.67
CA SER A 3 -1.60 31.14 -9.75
C SER A 3 -2.37 30.08 -8.98
N LEU A 4 -3.13 30.52 -7.96
CA LEU A 4 -4.17 29.70 -7.36
C LEU A 4 -5.19 29.42 -8.46
N VAL A 5 -5.22 28.20 -8.99
CA VAL A 5 -6.30 27.76 -9.88
C VAL A 5 -7.47 27.38 -8.97
N PRO A 6 -8.57 28.14 -8.94
CA PRO A 6 -9.78 27.72 -8.28
C PRO A 6 -10.58 26.92 -9.32
N ASN A 7 -10.52 25.59 -9.27
CA ASN A 7 -11.62 24.78 -9.80
C ASN A 7 -11.50 23.34 -9.31
N SER A 8 -12.66 22.80 -8.96
CA SER A 8 -12.91 21.50 -8.32
C SER A 8 -12.45 20.26 -9.11
N GLU A 9 -11.93 20.45 -10.32
CA GLU A 9 -11.38 19.40 -11.19
C GLU A 9 -10.21 19.99 -11.97
N ALA A 10 -9.01 19.41 -11.84
CA ALA A 10 -7.84 19.82 -12.62
C ALA A 10 -7.25 18.60 -13.35
N ARG A 11 -6.90 18.79 -14.63
CA ARG A 11 -6.15 17.80 -15.42
C ARG A 11 -4.85 18.43 -15.92
N LEU A 12 -3.71 17.88 -15.54
CA LEU A 12 -2.40 18.41 -15.92
C LEU A 12 -1.56 17.39 -16.70
N LEU A 13 -0.84 17.91 -17.69
CA LEU A 13 0.14 17.19 -18.51
C LEU A 13 1.46 17.93 -18.38
N GLU A 14 2.33 17.45 -17.50
CA GLU A 14 3.60 18.10 -17.19
C GLU A 14 4.75 17.09 -17.29
N GLU A 15 5.94 17.54 -17.66
CA GLU A 15 7.12 16.68 -17.56
C GLU A 15 7.44 16.43 -16.07
N HIS A 16 7.46 17.50 -15.28
CA HIS A 16 7.72 17.44 -13.85
C HIS A 16 6.68 18.27 -13.09
N LEU A 17 6.03 17.65 -12.10
CA LEU A 17 5.14 18.35 -11.19
C LEU A 17 5.68 18.26 -9.77
N GLU A 18 5.85 19.42 -9.14
CA GLU A 18 6.10 19.55 -7.70
C GLU A 18 4.97 20.37 -7.08
N THR A 19 4.25 19.81 -6.10
CA THR A 19 3.21 20.53 -5.37
C THR A 19 3.31 20.35 -3.87
N LYS A 20 2.93 21.41 -3.15
CA LYS A 20 2.92 21.44 -1.68
C LYS A 20 1.55 21.85 -1.17
N CYS A 21 0.96 20.98 -0.36
CA CYS A 21 -0.35 21.16 0.29
C CYS A 21 -1.53 21.42 -0.67
N PRO A 22 -1.71 20.68 -1.79
CA PRO A 22 -2.90 20.84 -2.61
C PRO A 22 -4.14 20.30 -1.88
N ILE A 23 -5.25 21.05 -1.93
CA ILE A 23 -6.56 20.59 -1.46
C ILE A 23 -7.51 20.65 -2.66
N LEU A 24 -7.90 19.49 -3.19
CA LEU A 24 -8.75 19.38 -4.38
C LEU A 24 -9.81 18.30 -4.18
N THR A 25 -10.97 18.50 -4.80
CA THR A 25 -12.02 17.47 -4.80
C THR A 25 -11.72 16.36 -5.81
N SER A 26 -11.27 16.73 -7.00
CA SER A 26 -10.86 15.77 -8.03
C SER A 26 -9.63 16.28 -8.76
N PHE A 27 -8.67 15.39 -9.02
CA PHE A 27 -7.45 15.73 -9.73
C PHE A 27 -6.94 14.53 -10.54
N ASP A 28 -6.62 14.76 -11.82
CA ASP A 28 -6.05 13.77 -12.74
C ASP A 28 -4.71 14.31 -13.25
N LEU A 29 -3.64 13.53 -13.04
CA LEU A 29 -2.29 13.93 -13.41
C LEU A 29 -1.61 12.90 -14.28
N ARG A 30 -1.04 13.38 -15.40
CA ARG A 30 -0.11 12.61 -16.22
C ARG A 30 1.24 13.32 -16.30
N SER A 31 2.26 12.75 -15.66
CA SER A 31 3.63 13.27 -15.74
C SER A 31 4.68 12.19 -15.95
N SER A 32 5.94 12.56 -16.17
CA SER A 32 7.05 11.60 -16.06
C SER A 32 7.53 11.50 -14.61
N HIS A 33 7.55 12.63 -13.90
CA HIS A 33 7.88 12.72 -12.48
C HIS A 33 6.83 13.54 -11.73
N SER A 34 6.41 13.07 -10.55
CA SER A 34 5.50 13.79 -9.67
C SER A 34 5.97 13.68 -8.23
N GLU A 35 6.17 14.83 -7.59
CA GLU A 35 6.51 14.95 -6.18
C GLU A 35 5.44 15.78 -5.49
N THR A 36 4.80 15.21 -4.48
CA THR A 36 3.72 15.90 -3.76
C THR A 36 3.86 15.72 -2.26
N THR A 37 3.74 16.83 -1.53
CA THR A 37 3.80 16.82 -0.05
C THR A 37 2.49 17.35 0.54
N TRP A 38 1.91 16.62 1.50
CA TRP A 38 0.66 16.95 2.19
C TRP A 38 -0.59 17.13 1.29
N PRO A 39 -0.83 16.30 0.26
CA PRO A 39 -2.06 16.43 -0.52
C PRO A 39 -3.28 15.97 0.27
N ILE A 40 -4.40 16.69 0.11
CA ILE A 40 -5.72 16.27 0.58
C ILE A 40 -6.63 16.21 -0.65
N TRP A 41 -6.95 15.00 -1.11
CA TRP A 41 -7.83 14.78 -2.27
C TRP A 41 -8.99 13.85 -1.94
N THR A 42 -10.20 14.21 -2.37
CA THR A 42 -11.31 13.25 -2.27
C THR A 42 -11.21 12.17 -3.36
N SER A 43 -10.82 12.54 -4.58
CA SER A 43 -10.54 11.61 -5.67
C SER A 43 -9.28 12.04 -6.41
N PHE A 44 -8.37 11.09 -6.69
CA PHE A 44 -7.19 11.36 -7.50
C PHE A 44 -6.78 10.17 -8.34
N ASP A 45 -6.40 10.45 -9.59
CA ASP A 45 -5.80 9.49 -10.52
C ASP A 45 -4.43 10.03 -10.97
N LEU A 46 -3.40 9.19 -10.86
CA LEU A 46 -2.06 9.51 -11.32
C LEU A 46 -1.50 8.45 -12.25
N ARG A 47 -1.03 8.92 -13.39
CA ARG A 47 -0.22 8.16 -14.31
C ARG A 47 1.17 8.77 -14.45
N SER A 48 2.15 8.19 -13.76
CA SER A 48 3.54 8.65 -13.77
C SER A 48 4.53 7.55 -14.20
N SER A 49 5.78 7.92 -14.48
CA SER A 49 6.89 6.95 -14.47
C SER A 49 7.43 6.80 -13.04
N HIS A 50 7.58 7.93 -12.33
CA HIS A 50 8.03 7.99 -10.95
C HIS A 50 7.11 8.90 -10.12
N SER A 51 6.65 8.39 -8.99
CA SER A 51 5.76 9.12 -8.09
C SER A 51 6.31 9.05 -6.66
N GLU A 52 6.58 10.20 -6.07
CA GLU A 52 6.88 10.31 -4.65
C GLU A 52 5.80 11.14 -3.97
N THR A 53 5.23 10.60 -2.90
CA THR A 53 4.22 11.32 -2.13
C THR A 53 4.44 11.16 -0.64
N THR A 54 4.41 12.29 0.07
CA THR A 54 4.63 12.32 1.52
C THR A 54 3.40 12.91 2.23
N TRP A 55 2.91 12.20 3.24
CA TRP A 55 1.74 12.54 4.06
C TRP A 55 0.44 12.80 3.27
N PRO A 56 0.04 11.93 2.32
CA PRO A 56 -1.23 12.10 1.64
C PRO A 56 -2.43 11.69 2.50
N ILE A 57 -3.53 12.40 2.32
CA ILE A 57 -4.86 12.01 2.80
C ILE A 57 -5.77 11.90 1.58
N TRP A 58 -6.15 10.67 1.22
CA TRP A 58 -7.09 10.43 0.12
C TRP A 58 -8.31 9.63 0.54
N THR A 59 -9.48 10.02 0.02
CA THR A 59 -10.68 9.18 0.13
C THR A 59 -10.63 8.08 -0.93
N SER A 60 -10.36 8.44 -2.18
CA SER A 60 -10.15 7.51 -3.30
C SER A 60 -8.90 7.90 -4.09
N PHE A 61 -8.05 6.92 -4.38
CA PHE A 61 -6.80 7.11 -5.10
C PHE A 61 -6.54 5.95 -6.05
N ASP A 62 -6.21 6.25 -7.32
CA ASP A 62 -5.68 5.29 -8.29
C ASP A 62 -4.29 5.77 -8.73
N LEU A 63 -3.30 4.89 -8.66
CA LEU A 63 -1.94 5.18 -9.12
C LEU A 63 -1.46 4.10 -10.08
N ARG A 64 -1.08 4.54 -11.27
CA ARG A 64 -0.35 3.75 -12.24
C ARG A 64 1.04 4.32 -12.47
N SER A 65 2.04 3.69 -11.86
CA SER A 65 3.45 4.11 -11.98
C SER A 65 4.37 2.98 -12.46
N SER A 66 5.62 3.31 -12.81
CA SER A 66 6.69 2.30 -12.88
C SER A 66 7.34 2.13 -11.50
N HIS A 67 7.60 3.25 -10.82
CA HIS A 67 8.11 3.31 -9.46
C HIS A 67 7.24 4.24 -8.60
N SER A 68 6.90 3.80 -7.39
CA SER A 68 6.09 4.58 -6.47
C SER A 68 6.67 4.50 -5.07
N GLU A 69 6.89 5.65 -4.45
CA GLU A 69 7.24 5.76 -3.04
C GLU A 69 6.18 6.59 -2.33
N THR A 70 5.59 6.03 -1.28
CA THR A 70 4.57 6.72 -0.49
C THR A 70 4.90 6.65 1.00
N LYS A 71 5.00 7.81 1.65
CA LYS A 71 5.33 7.93 3.07
C LYS A 71 4.13 8.45 3.86
N CYS A 72 3.76 7.70 4.89
CA CYS A 72 2.67 8.01 5.83
C CYS A 72 1.30 8.31 5.17
N PRO A 73 0.80 7.48 4.23
CA PRO A 73 -0.51 7.71 3.64
C PRO A 73 -1.66 7.32 4.57
N ILE A 74 -2.73 8.12 4.57
CA ILE A 74 -4.02 7.78 5.19
C ILE A 74 -5.05 7.70 4.07
N LEU A 75 -5.50 6.48 3.75
CA LEU A 75 -6.38 6.22 2.60
C LEU A 75 -7.61 5.44 2.99
N THR A 76 -8.75 5.83 2.40
CA THR A 76 -9.98 5.06 2.56
C THR A 76 -10.05 3.94 1.51
N SER A 77 -9.88 4.29 0.23
CA SER A 77 -9.84 3.35 -0.89
C SER A 77 -8.65 3.66 -1.78
N PHE A 78 -7.87 2.63 -2.11
CA PHE A 78 -6.68 2.79 -2.94
C PHE A 78 -6.43 1.58 -3.85
N ASP A 79 -6.25 1.87 -5.14
CA ASP A 79 -5.72 0.92 -6.13
C ASP A 79 -4.33 1.36 -6.59
N LEU A 80 -3.33 0.48 -6.45
CA LEU A 80 -1.96 0.73 -6.91
C LEU A 80 -1.55 -0.29 -7.96
N ARG A 81 -1.05 0.21 -9.10
CA ARG A 81 -0.38 -0.61 -10.11
C ARG A 81 1.01 -0.07 -10.40
N SER A 82 2.03 -0.77 -9.92
CA SER A 82 3.43 -0.41 -10.11
C SER A 82 4.30 -1.58 -10.59
N SER A 83 5.53 -1.30 -11.05
CA SER A 83 6.54 -2.35 -11.18
C SER A 83 7.29 -2.53 -9.86
N HIS A 84 7.64 -1.42 -9.21
CA HIS A 84 8.24 -1.36 -7.89
C HIS A 84 7.45 -0.37 -7.03
N SER A 85 7.09 -0.77 -5.81
CA SER A 85 6.35 0.06 -4.86
C SER A 85 6.94 -0.04 -3.46
N GLU A 86 7.31 1.10 -2.89
CA GLU A 86 7.75 1.22 -1.50
C GLU A 86 6.75 2.06 -0.72
N THR A 87 6.32 1.55 0.44
CA THR A 87 5.39 2.28 1.28
C THR A 87 5.77 2.19 2.75
N THR A 88 5.79 3.33 3.43
CA THR A 88 6.14 3.41 4.85
C THR A 88 4.99 4.00 5.66
N TRP A 89 4.62 3.36 6.76
CA TRP A 89 3.56 3.77 7.68
C TRP A 89 2.17 4.00 7.04
N PRO A 90 1.68 3.12 6.15
CA PRO A 90 0.34 3.30 5.58
C PRO A 90 -0.77 2.94 6.58
N ILE A 91 -1.83 3.72 6.57
CA ILE A 91 -3.11 3.41 7.24
C ILE A 91 -4.19 3.35 6.16
N TRP A 92 -4.62 2.14 5.80
CA TRP A 92 -5.62 1.94 4.74
C TRP A 92 -6.83 1.16 5.25
N THR A 93 -8.03 1.63 4.88
CA THR A 93 -9.25 0.86 5.16
C THR A 93 -9.53 -0.21 4.10
N SER A 94 -9.36 0.12 2.83
CA SER A 94 -9.47 -0.81 1.71
C SER A 94 -8.35 -0.53 0.72
N PHE A 95 -7.65 -1.58 0.30
CA PHE A 95 -6.51 -1.44 -0.60
C PHE A 95 -6.29 -2.67 -1.48
N ASP A 96 -6.07 -2.43 -2.77
CA ASP A 96 -5.63 -3.43 -3.72
C ASP A 96 -4.26 -3.03 -4.33
N LEU A 97 -3.23 -3.87 -4.11
CA LEU A 97 -1.93 -3.72 -4.77
C LEU A 97 -1.76 -4.72 -5.89
N ARG A 98 -1.27 -4.21 -7.02
CA ARG A 98 -0.62 -5.02 -8.03
C ARG A 98 0.78 -4.52 -8.35
N SER A 99 1.80 -5.24 -7.90
CA SER A 99 3.21 -4.90 -8.16
C SER A 99 4.02 -6.07 -8.72
N SER A 100 5.21 -5.79 -9.26
CA SER A 100 6.22 -6.85 -9.45
C SER A 100 7.06 -7.02 -8.19
N HIS A 101 7.40 -5.90 -7.54
CA HIS A 101 8.11 -5.82 -6.27
C HIS A 101 7.40 -4.85 -5.34
N SER A 102 7.07 -5.29 -4.14
CA SER A 102 6.41 -4.46 -3.14
C SER A 102 7.13 -4.58 -1.81
N GLU A 103 7.55 -3.45 -1.26
CA GLU A 103 8.12 -3.36 0.08
C GLU A 103 7.23 -2.47 0.93
N THR A 104 6.83 -2.96 2.10
CA THR A 104 5.97 -2.18 3.00
C THR A 104 6.44 -2.30 4.44
N THR A 105 6.54 -1.16 5.12
CA THR A 105 6.96 -1.11 6.52
C THR A 105 5.88 -0.44 7.38
N TRP A 106 5.54 -1.06 8.50
CA TRP A 106 4.53 -0.61 9.47
C TRP A 106 3.12 -0.35 8.89
N PRO A 107 2.56 -1.26 8.06
CA PRO A 107 1.20 -1.06 7.57
C PRO A 107 0.14 -1.39 8.62
N ILE A 108 -0.93 -0.61 8.62
CA ILE A 108 -2.20 -0.91 9.30
C ILE A 108 -3.27 -1.01 8.23
N TRP A 109 -3.77 -2.23 8.00
CA TRP A 109 -4.80 -2.49 6.99
C TRP A 109 -6.05 -3.12 7.60
N THR A 110 -7.20 -2.57 7.19
CA THR A 110 -8.49 -3.13 7.60
C THR A 110 -8.93 -4.23 6.63
N SER A 111 -8.92 -3.94 5.34
CA SER A 111 -9.12 -4.88 4.25
C SER A 111 -8.05 -4.67 3.19
N PHE A 112 -7.45 -5.75 2.72
CA PHE A 112 -6.29 -5.69 1.83
C PHE A 112 -6.22 -6.89 0.89
N ASP A 113 -6.02 -6.64 -0.40
CA ASP A 113 -5.58 -7.64 -1.39
C ASP A 113 -4.23 -7.20 -1.95
N LEU A 114 -3.22 -8.08 -1.90
CA LEU A 114 -1.97 -7.87 -2.60
C LEU A 114 -1.67 -8.99 -3.55
N ARG A 115 -1.39 -8.58 -4.79
CA ARG A 115 -0.86 -9.44 -5.82
C ARG A 115 0.50 -8.96 -6.29
N SER A 116 1.55 -9.69 -5.89
CA SER A 116 2.93 -9.38 -6.28
C SER A 116 3.69 -10.59 -6.84
N SER A 117 4.87 -10.34 -7.42
CA SER A 117 5.85 -11.42 -7.65
C SER A 117 6.74 -11.58 -6.42
N HIS A 118 7.19 -10.46 -5.84
CA HIS A 118 7.95 -10.39 -4.60
C HIS A 118 7.30 -9.39 -3.65
N SER A 119 7.05 -9.82 -2.42
CA SER A 119 6.43 -8.99 -1.38
C SER A 119 7.21 -9.13 -0.08
N GLU A 120 7.70 -8.02 0.42
CA GLU A 120 8.35 -7.92 1.73
C GLU A 120 7.52 -6.99 2.61
N THR A 121 7.09 -7.48 3.77
CA THR A 121 6.35 -6.67 4.73
C THR A 121 6.90 -6.78 6.13
N THR A 122 7.12 -5.65 6.79
CA THR A 122 7.65 -5.59 8.16
C THR A 122 6.67 -4.89 9.09
N TRP A 123 6.39 -5.49 10.24
CA TRP A 123 5.45 -5.02 11.26
C TRP A 123 4.02 -4.74 10.76
N PRO A 124 3.39 -5.65 9.97
CA PRO A 124 2.02 -5.43 9.56
C PRO A 124 1.01 -5.70 10.68
N ILE A 125 -0.05 -4.89 10.69
CA ILE A 125 -1.29 -5.17 11.42
C ILE A 125 -2.42 -5.30 10.41
N TRP A 126 -2.95 -6.51 10.23
CA TRP A 126 -4.03 -6.79 9.30
C TRP A 126 -5.26 -7.33 10.00
N THR A 127 -6.42 -6.72 9.73
CA THR A 127 -7.68 -7.30 10.21
C THR A 127 -8.24 -8.34 9.23
N SER A 128 -8.26 -8.02 7.94
CA SER A 128 -8.60 -8.96 6.87
C SER A 128 -7.64 -8.74 5.71
N SER A 129 -7.02 -9.81 5.22
CA SER A 129 -6.04 -9.71 4.14
C SER A 129 -6.00 -10.99 3.30
N ASP A 130 -5.91 -10.82 1.99
CA ASP A 130 -5.55 -11.87 1.01
C ASP A 130 -4.22 -11.47 0.37
N LEU A 131 -3.21 -12.31 0.54
CA LEU A 131 -1.91 -12.09 -0.09
C LEU A 131 -1.62 -13.19 -1.08
N ARG A 132 -1.41 -12.79 -2.34
CA ARG A 132 -0.99 -13.66 -3.42
C ARG A 132 0.36 -13.24 -3.99
N SER A 133 1.39 -14.02 -3.71
CA SER A 133 2.74 -13.76 -4.22
C SER A 133 3.40 -14.99 -4.86
N SER A 134 4.53 -14.79 -5.54
CA SER A 134 5.45 -15.91 -5.83
C SER A 134 6.42 -16.10 -4.67
N HIS A 135 6.96 -15.01 -4.13
CA HIS A 135 7.77 -14.97 -2.92
C HIS A 135 7.19 -13.94 -1.94
N SER A 136 6.97 -14.35 -0.70
CA SER A 136 6.46 -13.48 0.35
C SER A 136 7.32 -13.64 1.59
N GLU A 137 7.84 -12.52 2.08
CA GLU A 137 8.56 -12.44 3.35
C GLU A 137 7.78 -11.51 4.27
N THR A 138 7.48 -11.97 5.49
CA THR A 138 6.78 -11.16 6.47
C THR A 138 7.40 -11.28 7.85
N THR A 139 7.73 -10.13 8.45
CA THR A 139 8.37 -10.08 9.77
C THR A 139 7.48 -9.33 10.76
N TRP A 140 7.25 -9.92 11.93
CA TRP A 140 6.39 -9.41 13.00
C TRP A 140 4.94 -9.13 12.61
N PRO A 141 4.23 -10.04 11.90
CA PRO A 141 2.83 -9.80 11.57
C PRO A 141 1.89 -9.99 12.75
N ILE A 142 0.86 -9.14 12.80
CA ILE A 142 -0.34 -9.32 13.61
C ILE A 142 -1.53 -9.51 12.67
N TRP A 143 -2.12 -10.71 12.65
CA TRP A 143 -3.24 -11.04 11.77
C TRP A 143 -4.48 -11.44 12.56
N THR A 144 -5.62 -10.78 12.27
CA THR A 144 -6.89 -11.25 12.81
C THR A 144 -7.57 -12.30 11.91
N SER A 145 -7.57 -12.07 10.60
CA SER A 145 -7.98 -13.03 9.58
C SER A 145 -7.08 -12.86 8.37
N PHE A 146 -6.43 -13.92 7.95
CA PHE A 146 -5.50 -13.84 6.83
C PHE A 146 -5.44 -15.11 6.01
N ASP A 147 -5.48 -14.91 4.69
CA ASP A 147 -5.26 -15.94 3.69
C ASP A 147 -3.98 -15.61 2.91
N LEU A 148 -3.01 -16.52 2.91
CA LEU A 148 -1.77 -16.39 2.13
C LEU A 148 -1.65 -17.49 1.11
N ARG A 149 -1.45 -17.09 -0.14
CA ARG A 149 -1.11 -17.97 -1.24
C ARG A 149 0.21 -17.59 -1.87
N SER A 150 1.24 -18.40 -1.65
CA SER A 150 2.57 -18.17 -2.23
C SER A 150 3.16 -19.42 -2.90
N SER A 151 4.24 -19.26 -3.65
CA SER A 151 5.11 -20.40 -4.01
C SER A 151 6.15 -20.62 -2.92
N HIS A 152 6.72 -19.53 -2.40
CA HIS A 152 7.61 -19.51 -1.24
C HIS A 152 7.13 -18.46 -0.25
N SER A 153 6.98 -18.84 1.02
CA SER A 153 6.57 -17.93 2.09
C SER A 153 7.50 -18.07 3.29
N GLU A 154 8.10 -16.99 3.72
CA GLU A 154 8.85 -16.90 4.97
C GLU A 154 8.13 -15.97 5.93
N THR A 155 7.90 -16.43 7.16
CA THR A 155 7.26 -15.61 8.19
C THR A 155 8.01 -15.71 9.50
N THR A 156 8.29 -14.57 10.13
CA THR A 156 9.06 -14.52 11.38
C THR A 156 8.30 -13.75 12.45
N TRP A 157 8.23 -14.30 13.67
CA TRP A 157 7.52 -13.71 14.81
C TRP A 157 6.03 -13.39 14.61
N PRO A 158 5.22 -14.30 14.03
CA PRO A 158 3.79 -14.07 13.88
C PRO A 158 2.97 -14.09 15.17
N ILE A 159 1.93 -13.27 15.19
CA ILE A 159 0.77 -13.33 16.10
C ILE A 159 -0.50 -13.47 15.25
N TRP A 160 -1.20 -14.60 15.39
CA TRP A 160 -2.41 -14.89 14.62
C TRP A 160 -3.61 -15.18 15.51
N THR A 161 -4.79 -14.71 15.12
CA THR A 161 -6.05 -15.26 15.64
C THR A 161 -6.68 -16.26 14.68
N SER A 162 -6.61 -16.00 13.35
CA SER A 162 -7.03 -16.93 12.30
C SER A 162 -6.13 -16.77 11.07
N PHE A 163 -5.63 -17.88 10.54
CA PHE A 163 -4.62 -17.91 9.48
C PHE A 163 -4.79 -19.15 8.58
N ASP A 164 -4.91 -18.93 7.26
CA ASP A 164 -4.82 -19.98 6.23
C ASP A 164 -3.58 -19.72 5.35
N LEU A 165 -2.78 -20.76 5.15
CA LEU A 165 -1.58 -20.72 4.31
C LEU A 165 -1.60 -21.83 3.29
N ARG A 166 -1.50 -21.42 2.03
CA ARG A 166 -1.29 -22.30 0.89
C ARG A 166 0.02 -21.94 0.19
N SER A 167 1.08 -22.66 0.52
CA SER A 167 2.39 -22.51 -0.13
C SER A 167 2.96 -23.84 -0.62
N SER A 168 3.78 -23.78 -1.68
CA SER A 168 4.60 -24.92 -2.11
C SER A 168 5.77 -25.14 -1.14
N HIS A 169 6.35 -24.06 -0.64
CA HIS A 169 7.37 -24.05 0.40
C HIS A 169 7.05 -22.95 1.42
N SER A 170 7.02 -23.31 2.69
CA SER A 170 6.76 -22.37 3.78
C SER A 170 7.72 -22.58 4.93
N GLU A 171 8.35 -21.50 5.36
CA GLU A 171 9.11 -21.46 6.61
C GLU A 171 8.44 -20.48 7.57
N THR A 172 8.26 -20.91 8.81
CA THR A 172 7.79 -20.00 9.86
C THR A 172 8.60 -20.19 11.13
N THR A 173 9.14 -19.07 11.63
CA THR A 173 10.06 -19.07 12.77
C THR A 173 9.45 -18.27 13.93
N CYS A 174 9.46 -18.88 15.13
CA CYS A 174 8.99 -18.31 16.40
C CYS A 174 7.54 -17.81 16.37
N HIS A 175 6.58 -18.66 16.71
CA HIS A 175 5.16 -18.27 16.79
C HIS A 175 4.76 -17.90 18.23
N ILE A 176 3.97 -16.85 18.38
CA ILE A 176 3.30 -16.51 19.64
C ILE A 176 1.80 -16.79 19.47
N TYR A 177 1.32 -17.89 20.04
CA TYR A 177 -0.12 -18.11 20.19
C TYR A 177 -0.63 -17.24 21.36
N PRO A 178 -1.63 -16.37 21.17
CA PRO A 178 -2.36 -15.83 22.30
C PRO A 178 -3.02 -17.01 23.02
N ASN A 179 -2.73 -17.11 24.32
CA ASN A 179 -3.16 -18.17 25.23
C ASN A 179 -4.65 -18.50 25.04
N ILE A 180 -4.98 -19.59 24.34
CA ILE A 180 -6.35 -20.12 24.31
C ILE A 180 -6.58 -20.79 25.66
N THR A 181 -7.23 -20.08 26.57
CA THR A 181 -7.77 -20.71 27.78
C THR A 181 -8.80 -21.75 27.32
N LYS A 182 -8.48 -23.03 27.48
CA LYS A 182 -9.44 -24.13 27.27
C LYS A 182 -10.60 -23.95 28.26
N SER A 183 -11.82 -23.75 27.76
CA SER A 183 -13.06 -23.99 28.52
C SER A 183 -13.59 -25.39 28.19
#